data_AF-A0AAW4PTF9-F1
#
_entry.id   AF-A0AAW4PTF9-F1
#
_cell.length_a   1.000
_cell.length_b   1.000
_cell.length_c   1.000
_cell.angle_alpha   90.00
_cell.angle_beta   90.00
_cell.angle_gamma   90.00
#
_symmetry.space_group_name_H-M   'P 1'
#
loop_
_entity.id
_entity.type
_entity.pdbx_description
1 polymer ?
#
loop_
_entity_poly.entity_id
_entity_poly.type
_entity_poly.pdbx_seq_one_letter_code
_entity_poly.pdbx_strand_id
1 'polypeptide(L)'
;MTGSMTRRQFAQATAGAVALGATTATVSAQQGPDYGGWFDGVGNFDGTVDETGQDTVEITVGAEGNGGAFAFDPAAVRVSPGTEVVWTWTGEGGGHNVVSDGDGPLDSGGLVSEAGTTYSYTFDSEGVYKYVCEPHAGLGMKGAVVVGSASGGSSGGSTATATASGDSESSRGNATSGDGGRTGSASGPVTALAAVIAMAFLSPLAFAALMRRKANQMDRRR
;
A
#
# COMPACT_ATOMS: atom_id res chain seq x y z
N MET A 1 -2.44 51.50 56.48
CA MET A 1 -2.23 50.89 55.15
C MET A 1 -2.87 51.80 54.11
N THR A 2 -2.05 52.64 53.49
CA THR A 2 -2.42 53.63 52.47
C THR A 2 -2.61 52.94 51.13
N GLY A 3 -3.82 53.03 50.55
CA GLY A 3 -4.11 52.52 49.20
C GLY A 3 -3.59 53.48 48.13
N SER A 4 -2.84 52.97 47.17
CA SER A 4 -2.38 53.71 45.99
C SER A 4 -3.47 53.77 44.91
N MET A 5 -3.73 54.97 44.39
CA MET A 5 -4.50 55.23 43.17
C MET A 5 -3.87 54.49 41.96
N THR A 6 -4.58 54.09 40.89
CA THR A 6 -4.87 55.01 39.76
C THR A 6 -5.83 54.46 38.69
N ARG A 7 -6.68 55.39 38.21
CA ARG A 7 -7.08 55.73 36.82
C ARG A 7 -7.74 54.69 35.89
N ARG A 8 -9.05 54.95 35.69
CA ARG A 8 -9.82 54.86 34.42
C ARG A 8 -8.94 54.82 33.17
N GLN A 9 -9.18 53.85 32.27
CA GLN A 9 -9.40 54.17 30.86
C GLN A 9 -10.45 53.24 30.22
N PHE A 10 -11.34 53.95 29.53
CA PHE A 10 -12.41 53.62 28.61
C PHE A 10 -11.94 52.76 27.42
N ALA A 11 -12.74 51.78 26.99
CA ALA A 11 -13.24 51.65 25.61
C ALA A 11 -13.96 50.31 25.40
N GLN A 12 -15.27 50.39 25.17
CA GLN A 12 -16.01 49.36 24.43
C GLN A 12 -15.64 49.47 22.96
N ALA A 13 -15.40 48.33 22.29
CA ALA A 13 -15.59 48.21 20.86
C ALA A 13 -16.04 46.77 20.55
N THR A 14 -17.29 46.68 20.14
CA THR A 14 -17.97 45.52 19.56
C THR A 14 -17.39 45.20 18.18
N ALA A 15 -17.10 43.93 17.92
CA ALA A 15 -17.16 43.35 16.57
C ALA A 15 -17.46 41.86 16.70
N GLY A 16 -18.58 41.43 16.10
CA GLY A 16 -19.12 40.09 16.23
C GLY A 16 -18.22 39.03 15.60
N ALA A 17 -17.97 37.97 16.36
CA ALA A 17 -17.44 36.73 15.81
C ALA A 17 -18.61 35.96 15.18
N VAL A 18 -18.64 35.98 13.85
CA VAL A 18 -19.46 35.07 13.05
C VAL A 18 -18.91 33.66 13.31
N ALA A 19 -19.70 32.82 13.97
CA ALA A 19 -19.44 31.39 14.09
C ALA A 19 -19.91 30.72 12.79
N LEU A 20 -19.00 30.37 11.88
CA LEU A 20 -19.25 29.40 10.81
C LEU A 20 -17.94 28.70 10.42
N GLY A 21 -17.91 27.37 10.55
CA GLY A 21 -16.96 26.52 9.81
C GLY A 21 -15.78 25.96 10.59
N ALA A 22 -16.01 25.40 11.79
CA ALA A 22 -15.14 24.30 12.21
C ALA A 22 -15.44 23.12 11.29
N THR A 23 -14.73 23.00 10.16
CA THR A 23 -14.57 21.71 9.49
C THR A 23 -13.81 20.84 10.47
N THR A 24 -14.55 20.15 11.34
CA THR A 24 -14.05 18.95 11.98
C THR A 24 -13.77 18.00 10.82
N ALA A 25 -12.52 18.01 10.35
CA ALA A 25 -11.99 16.88 9.63
C ALA A 25 -12.03 15.76 10.66
N THR A 26 -13.14 15.03 10.69
CA THR A 26 -13.11 13.64 11.12
C THR A 26 -12.01 13.03 10.28
N VAL A 27 -10.85 12.82 10.91
CA VAL A 27 -9.89 11.82 10.46
C VAL A 27 -10.68 10.52 10.46
N SER A 28 -11.33 10.23 9.34
CA SER A 28 -11.79 8.90 9.06
C SER A 28 -10.52 8.08 9.05
N ALA A 29 -10.31 7.26 10.08
CA ALA A 29 -9.49 6.07 9.91
C ALA A 29 -10.02 5.43 8.62
N GLN A 30 -9.21 5.45 7.57
CA GLN A 30 -9.62 5.02 6.25
C GLN A 30 -9.96 3.53 6.39
N GLN A 31 -11.25 3.22 6.47
CA GLN A 31 -11.71 1.85 6.65
C GLN A 31 -11.23 1.05 5.44
N GLY A 32 -10.39 0.04 5.71
CA GLY A 32 -9.93 -0.90 4.68
C GLY A 32 -11.06 -1.70 4.06
N PRO A 33 -10.76 -2.57 3.09
CA PRO A 33 -11.74 -3.55 2.60
C PRO A 33 -12.24 -4.42 3.76
N ASP A 34 -13.39 -5.06 3.56
CA ASP A 34 -13.79 -6.15 4.45
C ASP A 34 -12.82 -7.32 4.30
N TYR A 35 -12.03 -7.57 5.34
CA TYR A 35 -11.06 -8.66 5.37
C TYR A 35 -11.70 -10.02 5.70
N GLY A 36 -13.01 -10.09 5.97
CA GLY A 36 -13.72 -11.33 6.27
C GLY A 36 -13.21 -12.02 7.55
N GLY A 37 -12.95 -11.23 8.60
CA GLY A 37 -12.42 -11.74 9.88
C GLY A 37 -10.94 -12.15 9.87
N TRP A 38 -10.19 -11.82 8.82
CA TRP A 38 -8.75 -12.16 8.72
C TRP A 38 -7.95 -11.74 9.96
N PHE A 39 -8.21 -10.53 10.43
CA PHE A 39 -7.55 -9.92 11.58
C PHE A 39 -8.23 -10.23 12.91
N ASP A 40 -9.17 -11.17 12.97
CA ASP A 40 -9.75 -11.62 14.23
C ASP A 40 -8.63 -12.20 15.12
N GLY A 41 -8.51 -11.64 16.33
CA GLY A 41 -7.47 -12.01 17.29
C GLY A 41 -6.09 -11.41 17.03
N VAL A 42 -5.95 -10.49 16.05
CA VAL A 42 -4.69 -9.77 15.80
C VAL A 42 -4.65 -8.51 16.66
N GLY A 43 -3.74 -8.49 17.64
CA GLY A 43 -3.70 -7.48 18.69
C GLY A 43 -3.16 -6.12 18.28
N ASN A 44 -2.48 -6.01 17.13
CA ASN A 44 -1.90 -4.77 16.63
C ASN A 44 -2.59 -4.21 15.38
N PHE A 45 -3.71 -4.81 14.94
CA PHE A 45 -4.47 -4.29 13.80
C PHE A 45 -5.50 -3.25 14.28
N ASP A 46 -5.30 -1.99 13.86
CA ASP A 46 -6.18 -0.85 14.17
C ASP A 46 -6.83 -0.23 12.92
N GLY A 47 -6.43 -0.69 11.73
CA GLY A 47 -6.95 -0.24 10.45
C GLY A 47 -5.97 -0.49 9.32
N THR A 48 -6.33 0.01 8.14
CA THR A 48 -5.46 -0.05 6.97
C THR A 48 -4.78 1.31 6.78
N VAL A 49 -3.46 1.32 6.77
CA VAL A 49 -2.67 2.53 6.51
C VAL A 49 -2.70 2.82 5.01
N ASP A 50 -3.10 4.03 4.62
CA ASP A 50 -3.16 4.44 3.22
C ASP A 50 -1.79 4.97 2.76
N GLU A 51 -1.09 4.17 1.97
CA GLU A 51 0.21 4.47 1.37
C GLU A 51 0.09 4.59 -0.17
N THR A 52 -1.12 4.88 -0.67
CA THR A 52 -1.33 5.07 -2.11
C THR A 52 -0.53 6.25 -2.64
N GLY A 53 0.09 6.07 -3.80
CA GLY A 53 0.98 7.07 -4.42
C GLY A 53 2.45 6.97 -3.99
N GLN A 54 2.79 6.07 -3.07
CA GLN A 54 4.18 5.78 -2.70
C GLN A 54 4.78 4.73 -3.64
N ASP A 55 6.02 4.96 -4.08
CA ASP A 55 6.76 3.99 -4.91
C ASP A 55 7.23 2.78 -4.08
N THR A 56 7.58 3.02 -2.82
CA THR A 56 8.07 2.01 -1.88
C THR A 56 7.41 2.19 -0.51
N VAL A 57 7.00 1.07 0.10
CA VAL A 57 6.39 1.02 1.44
C VAL A 57 7.14 0.00 2.29
N GLU A 58 7.46 0.36 3.53
CA GLU A 58 8.15 -0.54 4.46
C GLU A 58 7.16 -1.15 5.47
N ILE A 59 7.36 -2.45 5.76
CA ILE A 59 6.66 -3.20 6.80
C ILE A 59 7.69 -3.83 7.71
N THR A 60 7.61 -3.54 8.99
CA THR A 60 8.46 -4.14 10.02
C THR A 60 8.02 -5.58 10.30
N VAL A 61 8.97 -6.52 10.36
CA VAL A 61 8.75 -7.92 10.73
C VAL A 61 9.33 -8.18 12.12
N GLY A 62 8.50 -8.68 13.03
CA GLY A 62 8.86 -8.85 14.44
C GLY A 62 8.64 -7.56 15.24
N ALA A 63 7.57 -6.83 14.94
CA ALA A 63 7.12 -5.68 15.71
C ALA A 63 6.38 -6.12 16.98
N GLU A 64 6.23 -5.20 17.95
CA GLU A 64 5.47 -5.46 19.17
C GLU A 64 3.98 -5.67 18.85
N GLY A 65 3.43 -6.80 19.31
CA GLY A 65 2.03 -7.17 19.13
C GLY A 65 1.82 -8.66 19.46
N ASN A 66 0.56 -9.06 19.67
CA ASN A 66 0.21 -10.47 19.88
C ASN A 66 0.94 -11.15 21.06
N GLY A 67 1.22 -10.38 22.12
CA GLY A 67 1.90 -10.88 23.33
C GLY A 67 3.43 -10.96 23.23
N GLY A 68 4.05 -10.41 22.19
CA GLY A 68 5.50 -10.36 22.04
C GLY A 68 5.93 -9.56 20.81
N ALA A 69 7.05 -9.92 20.19
CA ALA A 69 7.47 -9.38 18.91
C ALA A 69 6.93 -10.25 17.75
N PHE A 70 5.60 -10.47 17.74
CA PHE A 70 4.91 -11.39 16.83
C PHE A 70 3.92 -10.64 15.93
N ALA A 71 4.33 -9.50 15.39
CA ALA A 71 3.51 -8.68 14.54
C ALA A 71 4.25 -8.18 13.30
N PHE A 72 3.44 -7.88 12.27
CA PHE A 72 3.83 -6.99 11.18
C PHE A 72 3.37 -5.57 11.51
N ASP A 73 4.20 -4.57 11.25
CA ASP A 73 3.87 -3.17 11.49
C ASP A 73 4.25 -2.27 10.30
N PRO A 74 3.29 -1.61 9.65
CA PRO A 74 1.84 -1.72 9.87
C PRO A 74 1.29 -3.12 9.55
N ALA A 75 0.21 -3.52 10.23
CA ALA A 75 -0.45 -4.81 9.99
C ALA A 75 -1.17 -4.87 8.63
N ALA A 76 -1.66 -3.72 8.14
CA ALA A 76 -2.24 -3.64 6.81
C ALA A 76 -1.92 -2.30 6.13
N VAL A 77 -1.61 -2.37 4.85
CA VAL A 77 -1.38 -1.20 4.00
C VAL A 77 -2.27 -1.23 2.78
N ARG A 78 -2.59 -0.04 2.26
CA ARG A 78 -3.17 0.14 0.94
C ARG A 78 -2.17 0.87 0.05
N VAL A 79 -1.89 0.32 -1.12
CA VAL A 79 -0.88 0.81 -2.05
C VAL A 79 -1.43 0.97 -3.47
N SER A 80 -0.71 1.70 -4.30
CA SER A 80 -1.00 1.76 -5.73
C SER A 80 -0.48 0.50 -6.44
N PRO A 81 -1.09 0.10 -7.57
CA PRO A 81 -0.45 -0.86 -8.47
C PRO A 81 0.96 -0.40 -8.86
N GLY A 82 1.93 -1.31 -8.81
CA GLY A 82 3.35 -1.07 -9.07
C GLY A 82 4.17 -0.66 -7.85
N THR A 83 3.56 -0.49 -6.67
CA THR A 83 4.30 -0.21 -5.43
C THR A 83 5.13 -1.43 -5.00
N GLU A 84 6.39 -1.20 -4.63
CA GLU A 84 7.24 -2.18 -3.96
C GLU A 84 6.98 -2.14 -2.44
N VAL A 85 6.63 -3.28 -1.85
CA VAL A 85 6.58 -3.42 -0.40
C VAL A 85 7.82 -4.15 0.06
N VAL A 86 8.48 -3.59 1.07
CA VAL A 86 9.72 -4.11 1.66
C VAL A 86 9.43 -4.50 3.11
N TRP A 87 9.65 -5.76 3.42
CA TRP A 87 9.61 -6.29 4.78
C TRP A 87 11.00 -6.24 5.41
N THR A 88 11.14 -5.62 6.58
CA THR A 88 12.43 -5.46 7.28
C THR A 88 12.38 -6.11 8.66
N TRP A 89 13.30 -7.03 8.94
CA TRP A 89 13.33 -7.77 10.20
C TRP A 89 13.95 -6.94 11.33
N THR A 90 13.30 -6.94 12.49
CA THR A 90 13.84 -6.33 13.72
C THR A 90 14.89 -7.20 14.40
N GLY A 91 14.82 -8.52 14.19
CA GLY A 91 15.57 -9.53 14.93
C GLY A 91 14.95 -9.94 16.27
N GLU A 92 13.80 -9.38 16.61
CA GLU A 92 13.07 -9.68 17.85
C GLU A 92 12.04 -10.80 17.63
N GLY A 93 11.66 -11.51 18.70
CA GLY A 93 10.57 -12.50 18.64
C GLY A 93 10.92 -13.83 17.96
N GLY A 94 12.20 -14.10 17.70
CA GLY A 94 12.65 -15.37 17.13
C GLY A 94 12.65 -15.36 15.60
N GLY A 95 12.27 -16.49 14.99
CA GLY A 95 12.32 -16.67 13.54
C GLY A 95 11.00 -16.28 12.88
N HIS A 96 11.05 -15.37 11.92
CA HIS A 96 9.87 -14.92 11.16
C HIS A 96 10.02 -15.15 9.67
N ASN A 97 8.89 -15.25 8.98
CA ASN A 97 8.78 -15.26 7.52
C ASN A 97 7.54 -14.49 7.06
N VAL A 98 7.48 -14.24 5.75
CA VAL A 98 6.35 -13.60 5.06
C VAL A 98 5.90 -14.56 3.98
N VAL A 99 4.76 -15.21 4.21
CA VAL A 99 4.21 -16.24 3.30
C VAL A 99 2.75 -15.93 3.02
N SER A 100 2.34 -16.07 1.78
CA SER A 100 0.93 -15.87 1.38
C SER A 100 0.00 -16.82 2.13
N ASP A 101 -1.19 -16.32 2.45
CA ASP A 101 -2.29 -17.19 2.85
C ASP A 101 -2.86 -17.87 1.58
N GLY A 102 -2.45 -19.12 1.34
CA GLY A 102 -2.81 -19.88 0.12
C GLY A 102 -1.80 -19.71 -1.02
N ASP A 103 -2.26 -19.82 -2.27
CA ASP A 103 -1.42 -19.83 -3.48
C ASP A 103 -0.95 -18.44 -3.95
N GLY A 104 -0.76 -17.50 -3.01
CA GLY A 104 -0.33 -16.13 -3.32
C GLY A 104 1.17 -16.03 -3.66
N PRO A 105 1.63 -14.84 -4.11
CA PRO A 105 2.98 -14.67 -4.65
C PRO A 105 4.09 -14.49 -3.59
N LEU A 106 3.72 -14.23 -2.34
CA LEU A 106 4.66 -13.96 -1.25
C LEU A 106 5.21 -15.26 -0.67
N ASP A 107 6.53 -15.36 -0.68
CA ASP A 107 7.34 -16.41 -0.06
C ASP A 107 8.74 -15.84 0.22
N SER A 108 8.99 -15.42 1.47
CA SER A 108 10.32 -14.95 1.90
C SER A 108 11.30 -16.10 2.14
N GLY A 109 10.89 -17.36 1.97
CA GLY A 109 11.65 -18.54 2.29
C GLY A 109 11.62 -18.91 3.78
N GLY A 110 12.71 -19.50 4.26
CA GLY A 110 12.83 -20.00 5.63
C GLY A 110 12.77 -18.91 6.71
N LEU A 111 12.72 -19.35 7.96
CA LEU A 111 12.64 -18.44 9.11
C LEU A 111 13.94 -17.63 9.27
N VAL A 112 13.78 -16.32 9.48
CA VAL A 112 14.87 -15.37 9.69
C VAL A 112 14.74 -14.70 11.06
N SER A 113 15.84 -14.63 11.80
CA SER A 113 15.96 -13.91 13.08
C SER A 113 16.99 -12.79 13.05
N GLU A 114 17.63 -12.55 11.90
CA GLU A 114 18.67 -11.54 11.78
C GLU A 114 18.05 -10.17 11.47
N ALA A 115 18.35 -9.20 12.34
CA ALA A 115 17.93 -7.81 12.19
C ALA A 115 18.51 -7.19 10.90
N GLY A 116 17.70 -6.38 10.22
CA GLY A 116 18.09 -5.72 8.97
C GLY A 116 18.02 -6.60 7.73
N THR A 117 17.63 -7.88 7.86
CA THR A 117 17.26 -8.70 6.70
C THR A 117 16.04 -8.09 6.03
N THR A 118 15.99 -8.15 4.69
CA THR A 118 14.88 -7.63 3.90
C THR A 118 14.35 -8.66 2.91
N TYR A 119 13.05 -8.56 2.65
CA TYR A 119 12.34 -9.24 1.56
C TYR A 119 11.47 -8.21 0.87
N SER A 120 11.38 -8.20 -0.46
CA SER A 120 10.51 -7.27 -1.17
C SER A 120 9.69 -7.94 -2.26
N TYR A 121 8.55 -7.33 -2.56
CA TYR A 121 7.67 -7.73 -3.64
C TYR A 121 6.96 -6.51 -4.25
N THR A 122 6.92 -6.45 -5.58
CA THR A 122 6.20 -5.41 -6.33
C THR A 122 4.79 -5.90 -6.65
N PHE A 123 3.79 -5.11 -6.26
CA PHE A 123 2.39 -5.48 -6.43
C PHE A 123 1.76 -4.80 -7.65
N ASP A 124 1.74 -5.48 -8.79
CA ASP A 124 1.17 -4.91 -10.03
C ASP A 124 -0.35 -5.14 -10.18
N SER A 125 -0.87 -6.25 -9.64
CA SER A 125 -2.28 -6.62 -9.82
C SER A 125 -3.12 -6.11 -8.66
N GLU A 126 -4.26 -5.48 -8.96
CA GLU A 126 -5.22 -5.07 -7.93
C GLU A 126 -5.77 -6.28 -7.15
N GLY A 127 -6.03 -6.09 -5.86
CA GLY A 127 -6.54 -7.14 -4.99
C GLY A 127 -6.14 -6.99 -3.54
N VAL A 128 -6.54 -7.96 -2.72
CA VAL A 128 -6.15 -8.08 -1.31
C VAL A 128 -5.23 -9.28 -1.15
N TYR A 129 -4.00 -9.01 -0.74
CA TYR A 129 -2.95 -10.01 -0.55
C TYR A 129 -2.77 -10.24 0.93
N LYS A 130 -3.33 -11.34 1.45
CA LYS A 130 -3.20 -11.75 2.84
C LYS A 130 -1.94 -12.60 3.00
N TYR A 131 -1.22 -12.38 4.10
CA TYR A 131 0.00 -13.13 4.39
C TYR A 131 0.18 -13.33 5.89
N VAL A 132 1.00 -14.31 6.24
CA VAL A 132 1.26 -14.72 7.61
C VAL A 132 2.74 -14.94 7.84
N CYS A 133 3.14 -14.90 9.11
CA CYS A 133 4.31 -15.63 9.55
C CYS A 133 3.86 -17.02 10.01
N GLU A 134 4.31 -18.08 9.34
CA GLU A 134 3.84 -19.44 9.56
C GLU A 134 3.93 -19.92 11.02
N PRO A 135 5.08 -19.80 11.73
CA PRO A 135 5.17 -20.26 13.12
C PRO A 135 4.33 -19.43 14.10
N HIS A 136 3.93 -18.22 13.72
CA HIS A 136 3.22 -17.26 14.59
C HIS A 136 1.80 -16.95 14.12
N ALA A 137 1.30 -17.64 13.09
CA ALA A 137 -0.04 -17.42 12.53
C ALA A 137 -1.15 -17.63 13.58
N GLY A 138 -1.00 -18.65 14.43
CA GLY A 138 -1.92 -18.95 15.53
C GLY A 138 -1.89 -17.94 16.68
N LEU A 139 -0.84 -17.12 16.77
CA LEU A 139 -0.75 -16.01 17.73
C LEU A 139 -1.33 -14.71 17.17
N GLY A 140 -1.60 -14.64 15.87
CA GLY A 140 -2.12 -13.44 15.22
C GLY A 140 -1.10 -12.70 14.37
N MET A 141 0.08 -13.27 14.07
CA MET A 141 1.04 -12.64 13.16
C MET A 141 0.60 -12.76 11.70
N LYS A 142 -0.36 -11.90 11.34
CA LYS A 142 -1.02 -11.83 10.04
C LYS A 142 -0.93 -10.41 9.50
N GLY A 143 -0.85 -10.26 8.19
CA GLY A 143 -0.85 -8.97 7.52
C GLY A 143 -1.66 -8.97 6.22
N ALA A 144 -1.84 -7.79 5.65
CA ALA A 144 -2.48 -7.64 4.35
C ALA A 144 -1.96 -6.43 3.55
N VAL A 145 -1.75 -6.62 2.25
CA VAL A 145 -1.53 -5.53 1.29
C VAL A 145 -2.77 -5.40 0.41
N VAL A 146 -3.36 -4.21 0.36
CA VAL A 146 -4.50 -3.88 -0.51
C VAL A 146 -3.98 -3.06 -1.68
N VAL A 147 -4.12 -3.56 -2.91
CA VAL A 147 -3.59 -2.90 -4.10
C VAL A 147 -4.74 -2.27 -4.87
N GLY A 148 -4.64 -0.97 -5.11
CA GLY A 148 -5.63 -0.20 -5.86
C GLY A 148 -6.85 0.21 -5.03
N SER A 149 -8.02 0.24 -5.67
CA SER A 149 -9.26 0.62 -4.99
C SER A 149 -9.92 -0.58 -4.31
N ALA A 150 -10.19 -0.45 -3.02
CA ALA A 150 -10.75 -1.51 -2.15
C ALA A 150 -12.16 -1.98 -2.56
N SER A 151 -12.70 -1.52 -3.69
CA SER A 151 -14.01 -1.90 -4.25
C SER A 151 -13.93 -2.99 -5.33
N GLY A 152 -12.76 -3.55 -5.61
CA GLY A 152 -12.50 -4.52 -6.69
C GLY A 152 -13.03 -5.94 -6.46
N GLY A 153 -14.27 -6.08 -5.98
CA GLY A 153 -15.00 -7.34 -5.93
C GLY A 153 -16.12 -7.38 -6.97
N SER A 154 -15.81 -7.30 -8.26
CA SER A 154 -16.69 -7.80 -9.32
C SER A 154 -15.95 -7.87 -10.67
N SER A 155 -15.72 -9.08 -11.16
CA SER A 155 -15.42 -9.31 -12.57
C SER A 155 -16.61 -8.82 -13.41
N GLY A 156 -16.41 -7.73 -14.14
CA GLY A 156 -17.38 -7.18 -15.06
C GLY A 156 -16.68 -6.33 -16.10
N GLY A 157 -16.17 -6.98 -17.14
CA GLY A 157 -15.54 -6.32 -18.26
C GLY A 157 -16.46 -5.25 -18.86
N SER A 158 -15.93 -4.03 -18.99
CA SER A 158 -16.45 -3.03 -19.91
C SER A 158 -15.30 -2.15 -20.33
N THR A 159 -14.75 -2.50 -21.49
CA THR A 159 -13.90 -1.69 -22.34
C THR A 159 -14.57 -0.33 -22.56
N ALA A 160 -14.11 0.69 -21.84
CA ALA A 160 -14.41 2.07 -22.16
C ALA A 160 -13.41 2.54 -23.23
N THR A 161 -13.72 2.26 -24.49
CA THR A 161 -13.09 2.95 -25.62
C THR A 161 -13.67 4.37 -25.68
N ALA A 162 -12.92 5.33 -25.15
CA ALA A 162 -13.15 6.74 -25.43
C ALA A 162 -12.51 7.06 -26.80
N THR A 163 -13.34 7.40 -27.79
CA THR A 163 -12.90 8.16 -28.97
C THR A 163 -14.00 9.14 -29.33
N ALA A 164 -13.65 10.42 -29.22
CA ALA A 164 -14.44 11.53 -29.68
C ALA A 164 -14.35 11.69 -31.20
N SER A 165 -15.43 12.24 -31.77
CA SER A 165 -15.49 13.18 -32.91
C SER A 165 -16.44 12.72 -34.02
N GLY A 166 -17.36 13.62 -34.37
CA GLY A 166 -17.58 13.96 -35.77
C GLY A 166 -18.74 13.31 -36.50
N ASP A 167 -19.72 14.17 -36.79
CA ASP A 167 -20.32 14.35 -38.12
C ASP A 167 -21.46 13.41 -38.54
N SER A 168 -22.67 13.97 -38.44
CA SER A 168 -23.88 13.49 -39.09
C SER A 168 -23.88 13.95 -40.55
N GLU A 169 -23.80 13.03 -41.51
CA GLU A 169 -24.35 13.25 -42.85
C GLU A 169 -25.15 12.03 -43.31
N SER A 170 -26.34 12.33 -43.82
CA SER A 170 -27.28 11.39 -44.37
C SER A 170 -26.86 11.00 -45.78
N SER A 171 -26.91 9.71 -46.14
CA SER A 171 -27.34 9.36 -47.49
C SER A 171 -27.86 7.93 -47.56
N ARG A 172 -28.97 7.80 -48.30
CA ARG A 172 -29.73 6.59 -48.55
C ARG A 172 -29.07 5.79 -49.67
N GLY A 173 -29.03 4.47 -49.55
CA GLY A 173 -28.58 3.59 -50.63
C GLY A 173 -28.92 2.12 -50.39
N ASN A 174 -29.96 1.66 -51.05
CA ASN A 174 -30.47 0.29 -51.12
C ASN A 174 -29.67 -0.56 -52.14
N ALA A 175 -29.35 -1.83 -51.83
CA ALA A 175 -29.58 -3.02 -52.67
C ALA A 175 -28.73 -4.26 -52.28
N THR A 176 -29.45 -5.37 -52.07
CA THR A 176 -29.27 -6.69 -52.71
C THR A 176 -28.02 -7.56 -52.45
N SER A 177 -28.32 -8.69 -51.80
CA SER A 177 -27.88 -10.10 -52.03
C SER A 177 -26.46 -10.43 -52.48
N GLY A 178 -25.82 -11.31 -51.71
CA GLY A 178 -24.67 -12.11 -52.13
C GLY A 178 -24.38 -13.25 -51.15
N ASP A 179 -24.79 -14.46 -51.53
CA ASP A 179 -24.39 -15.75 -50.95
C ASP A 179 -22.90 -16.05 -51.26
N GLY A 180 -22.25 -16.83 -50.40
CA GLY A 180 -20.87 -17.27 -50.61
C GLY A 180 -20.16 -17.66 -49.32
N GLY A 181 -20.33 -18.92 -48.90
CA GLY A 181 -19.63 -19.49 -47.75
C GLY A 181 -18.12 -19.70 -47.93
N ARG A 182 -17.46 -20.15 -46.85
CA ARG A 182 -16.45 -21.24 -46.81
C ARG A 182 -15.70 -21.29 -45.47
N THR A 183 -15.80 -22.47 -44.84
CA THR A 183 -14.71 -23.33 -44.31
C THR A 183 -13.59 -22.77 -43.41
N GLY A 184 -13.46 -23.41 -42.24
CA GLY A 184 -12.17 -23.77 -41.62
C GLY A 184 -11.34 -22.60 -41.10
N SER A 185 -10.36 -22.78 -40.24
CA SER A 185 -9.86 -23.92 -39.48
C SER A 185 -8.94 -23.28 -38.44
N ALA A 186 -8.88 -23.89 -37.26
CA ALA A 186 -7.93 -23.58 -36.22
C ALA A 186 -6.50 -23.46 -36.76
N SER A 187 -5.74 -22.46 -36.30
CA SER A 187 -4.26 -22.42 -36.29
C SER A 187 -3.78 -21.14 -35.61
N GLY A 188 -3.06 -21.25 -34.49
CA GLY A 188 -2.34 -20.13 -33.90
C GLY A 188 -1.68 -20.49 -32.57
N PRO A 189 -0.35 -20.37 -32.42
CA PRO A 189 0.45 -21.22 -31.53
C PRO A 189 0.54 -20.73 -30.08
N VAL A 190 0.52 -21.71 -29.16
CA VAL A 190 1.15 -21.61 -27.84
C VAL A 190 2.68 -21.62 -27.98
N THR A 191 3.36 -21.15 -26.94
CA THR A 191 4.83 -21.18 -26.69
C THR A 191 5.70 -20.20 -27.48
N ALA A 192 6.10 -19.10 -26.83
CA ALA A 192 7.47 -18.92 -26.35
C ALA A 192 7.63 -17.50 -25.74
N LEU A 193 7.88 -17.41 -24.43
CA LEU A 193 8.70 -16.33 -23.91
C LEU A 193 9.73 -16.93 -22.97
N ALA A 194 10.97 -16.92 -23.46
CA ALA A 194 12.15 -17.31 -22.72
C ALA A 194 12.34 -16.37 -21.52
N ALA A 195 12.61 -16.97 -20.37
CA ALA A 195 13.05 -16.29 -19.17
C ALA A 195 14.35 -15.53 -19.43
N VAL A 196 14.35 -14.22 -19.17
CA VAL A 196 15.57 -13.43 -19.01
C VAL A 196 15.75 -13.19 -17.52
N ILE A 197 16.50 -14.08 -16.87
CA ILE A 197 16.95 -13.88 -15.50
C ILE A 197 18.09 -12.85 -15.56
N ALA A 198 17.76 -11.59 -15.31
CA ALA A 198 18.76 -10.55 -15.07
C ALA A 198 19.08 -10.53 -13.57
N MET A 199 20.08 -11.32 -13.18
CA MET A 199 20.77 -11.17 -11.90
C MET A 199 21.56 -9.85 -11.92
N ALA A 200 21.12 -8.86 -11.15
CA ALA A 200 21.94 -7.70 -10.81
C ALA A 200 22.15 -7.66 -9.29
N PHE A 201 23.26 -8.27 -8.86
CA PHE A 201 23.83 -8.06 -7.53
C PHE A 201 24.27 -6.61 -7.40
N LEU A 202 23.49 -5.77 -6.70
CA LEU A 202 24.00 -4.50 -6.20
C LEU A 202 24.58 -4.73 -4.80
N SER A 203 25.90 -4.85 -4.76
CA SER A 203 26.71 -5.02 -3.56
C SER A 203 26.34 -4.03 -2.43
N PRO A 204 26.14 -4.50 -1.19
CA PRO A 204 25.77 -3.66 -0.04
C PRO A 204 26.88 -2.70 0.45
N LEU A 205 28.04 -2.64 -0.22
CA LEU A 205 29.17 -1.80 0.20
C LEU A 205 29.20 -0.40 -0.45
N ALA A 206 28.28 -0.06 -1.36
CA ALA A 206 28.23 1.28 -1.96
C ALA A 206 27.41 2.30 -1.15
N PHE A 207 26.49 1.87 -0.28
CA PHE A 207 25.61 2.80 0.45
C PHE A 207 26.20 3.29 1.80
N ALA A 208 27.13 2.54 2.40
CA ALA A 208 27.77 2.93 3.66
C ALA A 208 28.78 4.10 3.56
N ALA A 209 29.17 4.52 2.35
CA ALA A 209 30.11 5.62 2.14
C ALA A 209 29.44 7.02 2.15
N LEU A 210 28.12 7.12 2.01
CA LEU A 210 27.42 8.41 1.95
C LEU A 210 26.94 8.93 3.32
N MET A 211 26.81 8.05 4.32
CA MET A 211 26.37 8.44 5.67
C MET A 211 27.52 8.90 6.60
N ARG A 212 28.79 8.73 6.22
CA ARG A 212 29.94 9.16 7.04
C ARG A 212 30.31 10.64 6.89
N ARG A 213 29.71 11.40 5.97
CA ARG A 213 30.01 12.84 5.82
C ARG A 213 29.17 13.78 6.70
N LYS A 214 28.08 13.33 7.32
CA LYS A 214 27.18 14.22 8.10
C LYS A 214 27.42 14.21 9.62
N ALA A 215 28.10 13.20 10.16
CA ALA A 215 28.38 13.12 11.60
C ALA A 215 29.60 13.94 12.06
N ASN A 216 30.54 14.28 11.16
CA ASN A 216 31.80 14.94 11.55
C ASN A 216 31.75 16.49 11.61
N GLN A 217 30.60 17.11 11.33
CA GLN A 217 30.44 18.57 11.42
C GLN A 217 29.79 19.07 12.73
N MET A 218 29.28 18.18 13.58
CA MET A 218 28.65 18.59 14.85
C MET A 218 29.63 18.67 16.03
N ASP A 219 30.83 18.12 15.92
CA ASP A 219 31.81 18.07 17.02
C ASP A 219 32.85 19.21 17.01
N ARG A 220 32.70 20.20 16.12
CA ARG A 220 33.59 21.39 16.06
C ARG A 220 32.93 22.70 16.52
N ARG A 221 31.77 22.62 17.19
CA ARG A 221 31.07 23.81 17.73
C ARG A 221 30.58 23.60 19.17
N ARG A 222 31.40 22.99 20.01
CA ARG A 222 31.35 23.16 21.47
C ARG A 222 32.77 23.39 21.99
#